data_AF-A0A964FCM3-F1
#
_entry.id   AF-A0A964FCM3-F1
#
_cell.length_a   1.000
_cell.length_b   1.000
_cell.length_c   1.000
_cell.angle_alpha   90.00
_cell.angle_beta   90.00
_cell.angle_gamma   90.00
#
_symmetry.space_group_name_H-M   'P 1'
#
loop_
_entity.id
_entity.type
_entity.pdbx_description
1 polymer ?
#
loop_
_entity_poly.entity_id
_entity_poly.type
_entity_poly.pdbx_seq_one_letter_code
_entity_poly.pdbx_strand_id
1 'polypeptide(L)'
;MTAAFDPADAAAWIAHGRPPALARSLADVWRRHPDLPASSPADARLARMRDRAAALRPVIDAMRTVTKAERHVRNFAFTAAQFGEGKAGPREAAILRGRDLHGYDWDLAVRYASGWYAADAGWDPEVHRPGNRSAANAAYDRGFGDGGGNRDDPFDTARRALSATGVPGPRRPPAPARPRPSDWPQPTDAALPVRWARRLLIFGAPEIGIAGDRAKTPISSAVLLPALVAAAGHEDALVIVISGDGFIPLPDAMAGLTPLSAGAFAKLAADTGQAANLRGLLEGREFDDILVAAQGPYL
;
A
#
# COMPACT_ATOMS: atom_id res chain seq x y z
N MET A 1 3.32 -48.09 -25.39
CA MET A 1 2.28 -47.26 -26.02
C MET A 1 1.44 -46.66 -24.92
N THR A 2 1.53 -45.36 -24.67
CA THR A 2 0.64 -44.66 -23.73
C THR A 2 -0.78 -44.70 -24.28
N ALA A 3 -1.75 -45.16 -23.49
CA ALA A 3 -3.15 -45.11 -23.87
C ALA A 3 -3.52 -43.64 -24.20
N ALA A 4 -4.28 -43.44 -25.28
CA ALA A 4 -4.75 -42.12 -25.66
C ALA A 4 -5.60 -41.54 -24.52
N PHE A 5 -5.34 -40.29 -24.15
CA PHE A 5 -6.10 -39.61 -23.11
C PHE A 5 -7.53 -39.36 -23.60
N ASP A 6 -8.51 -40.01 -22.97
CA ASP A 6 -9.93 -39.75 -23.24
C ASP A 6 -10.47 -38.71 -22.25
N PRO A 7 -10.75 -37.46 -22.69
CA PRO A 7 -11.25 -36.43 -21.80
C PRO A 7 -12.70 -36.67 -21.34
N ALA A 8 -13.45 -37.58 -21.96
CA ALA A 8 -14.79 -37.98 -21.54
C ALA A 8 -14.79 -39.07 -20.45
N ASP A 9 -13.62 -39.63 -20.14
CA ASP A 9 -13.39 -40.58 -19.06
C ASP A 9 -12.87 -39.88 -17.79
N ALA A 10 -13.56 -40.07 -16.67
CA ALA A 10 -13.13 -39.52 -15.39
C ALA A 10 -11.83 -40.18 -14.89
N ALA A 11 -11.60 -41.46 -15.17
CA ALA A 11 -10.40 -42.16 -14.73
C ALA A 11 -9.14 -41.60 -15.40
N ALA A 12 -9.22 -41.21 -16.68
CA ALA A 12 -8.16 -40.50 -17.37
C ALA A 12 -7.77 -39.19 -16.64
N TRP A 13 -8.73 -38.38 -16.20
CA TRP A 13 -8.44 -37.16 -15.42
C TRP A 13 -7.83 -37.45 -14.05
N ILE A 14 -8.31 -38.48 -13.35
CA ILE A 14 -7.77 -38.89 -12.04
C ILE A 14 -6.32 -39.36 -12.18
N ALA A 15 -6.01 -40.16 -13.22
CA ALA A 15 -4.65 -40.58 -13.53
C ALA A 15 -3.71 -39.40 -13.78
N HIS A 16 -4.25 -38.25 -14.23
CA HIS A 16 -3.53 -36.98 -14.40
C HIS A 16 -3.62 -36.05 -13.17
N GLY A 17 -3.91 -36.60 -11.99
CA GLY A 17 -3.86 -35.90 -10.71
C GLY A 17 -5.06 -34.99 -10.42
N ARG A 18 -6.19 -35.15 -11.13
CA ARG A 18 -7.40 -34.39 -10.83
C ARG A 18 -8.19 -35.04 -9.67
N PRO A 19 -8.71 -34.25 -8.71
CA PRO A 19 -9.57 -34.77 -7.66
C PRO A 19 -10.80 -35.50 -8.24
N PRO A 20 -11.29 -36.59 -7.61
CA PRO A 20 -12.38 -37.41 -8.18
C PRO A 20 -13.68 -36.67 -8.46
N ALA A 21 -14.06 -35.68 -7.65
CA ALA A 21 -15.25 -34.87 -7.90
C ALA A 21 -15.10 -34.01 -9.16
N LEU A 22 -13.94 -33.36 -9.31
CA LEU A 22 -13.63 -32.57 -10.49
C LEU A 22 -13.53 -33.42 -11.75
N ALA A 23 -12.81 -34.54 -11.67
CA ALA A 23 -12.63 -35.45 -12.80
C ALA A 23 -13.98 -35.90 -13.38
N ARG A 24 -14.95 -36.20 -12.51
CA ARG A 24 -16.34 -36.50 -12.90
C ARG A 24 -17.00 -35.33 -13.62
N SER A 25 -16.90 -34.11 -13.09
CA SER A 25 -17.48 -32.91 -13.72
C SER A 25 -16.83 -32.57 -15.06
N LEU A 26 -15.51 -32.69 -15.19
CA LEU A 26 -14.79 -32.48 -16.45
C LEU A 26 -15.22 -33.50 -17.50
N ALA A 27 -15.20 -34.78 -17.15
CA ALA A 27 -15.61 -35.87 -18.01
C ALA A 27 -17.07 -35.72 -18.46
N ASP A 28 -17.95 -35.28 -17.57
CA ASP A 28 -19.36 -35.03 -17.89
C ASP A 28 -19.56 -33.91 -18.92
N VAL A 29 -18.84 -32.80 -18.78
CA VAL A 29 -18.87 -31.73 -19.78
C VAL A 29 -18.34 -32.22 -21.12
N TRP A 30 -17.27 -33.02 -21.14
CA TRP A 30 -16.74 -33.61 -22.37
C TRP A 30 -17.69 -34.61 -23.03
N ARG A 31 -18.43 -35.41 -22.26
CA ARG A 31 -19.49 -36.29 -22.78
C ARG A 31 -20.65 -35.50 -23.39
N ARG A 32 -21.06 -34.40 -22.77
CA ARG A 32 -22.16 -33.54 -23.27
C ARG A 32 -21.75 -32.68 -24.46
N HIS A 33 -20.47 -32.29 -24.54
CA HIS A 33 -19.93 -31.42 -25.57
C HIS A 33 -18.69 -32.05 -26.25
N PRO A 34 -18.86 -33.21 -26.92
CA PRO A 34 -17.75 -33.91 -27.57
C PRO A 34 -17.24 -33.14 -28.78
N ASP A 35 -16.00 -33.40 -29.17
CA ASP A 35 -15.44 -32.92 -30.43
C ASP A 35 -16.23 -33.47 -31.62
N LEU A 36 -16.39 -32.64 -32.65
CA LEU A 36 -16.97 -33.07 -33.91
C LEU A 36 -15.88 -33.72 -34.78
N PRO A 37 -16.24 -34.70 -35.63
CA PRO A 37 -15.30 -35.33 -36.56
C PRO A 37 -14.57 -34.31 -37.44
N ALA A 38 -13.34 -34.61 -37.85
CA ALA A 38 -12.54 -33.75 -38.71
C ALA A 38 -13.22 -33.44 -40.07
N SER A 39 -14.11 -34.33 -40.53
CA SER A 39 -14.96 -34.14 -41.72
C SER A 39 -16.07 -33.10 -41.54
N SER A 40 -16.34 -32.64 -40.32
CA SER A 40 -17.35 -31.61 -40.06
C SER A 40 -16.87 -30.22 -40.49
N PRO A 41 -17.78 -29.34 -40.93
CA PRO A 41 -17.45 -27.96 -41.29
C PRO A 41 -16.66 -27.24 -40.20
N ALA A 42 -15.68 -26.42 -40.60
CA ALA A 42 -14.78 -25.74 -39.68
C ALA A 42 -15.52 -24.86 -38.66
N ASP A 43 -16.54 -24.12 -39.10
CA ASP A 43 -17.33 -23.25 -38.24
C ASP A 43 -18.13 -24.03 -37.19
N ALA A 44 -18.66 -25.20 -37.56
CA ALA A 44 -19.36 -26.08 -36.61
C ALA A 44 -18.40 -26.63 -35.53
N ARG A 45 -17.17 -26.98 -35.92
CA ARG A 45 -16.12 -27.39 -34.97
C ARG A 45 -15.74 -26.26 -34.01
N LEU A 46 -15.55 -25.04 -34.52
CA LEU A 46 -15.26 -23.86 -33.70
C LEU A 46 -16.41 -23.51 -32.74
N ALA A 47 -17.65 -23.57 -33.22
CA ALA A 47 -18.83 -23.35 -32.38
C ALA A 47 -18.90 -24.37 -31.24
N ARG A 48 -18.63 -25.65 -31.53
CA ARG A 48 -18.58 -26.71 -30.51
C ARG A 48 -17.47 -26.47 -29.47
N MET A 49 -16.29 -26.03 -29.89
CA MET A 49 -15.21 -25.69 -28.97
C MET A 49 -15.59 -24.54 -28.01
N ARG A 50 -16.25 -23.51 -28.53
CA ARG A 50 -16.72 -22.36 -27.73
C ARG A 50 -17.79 -22.78 -26.73
N ASP A 51 -18.76 -23.58 -27.17
CA ASP A 51 -19.82 -24.13 -26.33
C ASP A 51 -19.24 -24.96 -25.17
N ARG A 52 -18.29 -25.85 -25.46
CA ARG A 52 -17.56 -26.59 -24.41
C ARG A 52 -16.80 -25.66 -23.47
N ALA A 53 -16.12 -24.64 -23.97
CA ALA A 53 -15.38 -23.69 -23.14
C ALA A 53 -16.31 -22.92 -22.19
N ALA A 54 -17.52 -22.56 -22.64
CA ALA A 54 -18.54 -21.96 -21.81
C ALA A 54 -19.04 -22.93 -20.72
N ALA A 55 -19.28 -24.20 -21.08
CA ALA A 55 -19.70 -25.23 -20.13
C ALA A 55 -18.62 -25.58 -19.09
N LEU A 56 -17.33 -25.54 -19.45
CA LEU A 56 -16.21 -25.80 -18.54
C LEU A 56 -15.91 -24.64 -17.60
N ARG A 57 -16.23 -23.39 -17.99
CA ARG A 57 -15.95 -22.18 -17.20
C ARG A 57 -16.39 -22.28 -15.73
N PRO A 58 -17.66 -22.57 -15.40
CA PRO A 58 -18.10 -22.63 -14.01
C PRO A 58 -17.39 -23.71 -13.19
N VAL A 59 -17.06 -24.86 -13.81
CA VAL A 59 -16.30 -25.95 -13.15
C VAL A 59 -14.90 -25.49 -12.79
N ILE A 60 -14.23 -24.79 -13.72
CA ILE A 60 -12.88 -24.25 -13.52
C ILE A 60 -12.87 -23.14 -12.47
N ASP A 61 -13.87 -22.26 -12.49
CA ASP A 61 -13.93 -21.14 -11.55
C ASP A 61 -14.27 -21.62 -10.13
N ALA A 62 -15.19 -22.58 -9.97
CA ALA A 62 -15.48 -23.19 -8.67
C ALA A 62 -14.23 -23.83 -8.05
N MET A 63 -13.44 -24.56 -8.85
CA MET A 63 -12.17 -25.10 -8.38
C MET A 63 -11.18 -24.04 -7.95
N ARG A 64 -11.01 -22.99 -8.76
CA ARG A 64 -10.09 -21.90 -8.44
C ARG A 64 -10.42 -21.29 -7.09
N THR A 65 -11.71 -21.13 -6.79
CA THR A 65 -12.19 -20.68 -5.48
C THR A 65 -11.78 -21.63 -4.36
N VAL A 66 -12.00 -22.95 -4.51
CA VAL A 66 -11.63 -23.96 -3.50
C VAL A 66 -10.12 -23.98 -3.28
N THR A 67 -9.33 -24.08 -4.34
CA THR A 67 -7.85 -24.09 -4.25
C THR A 67 -7.32 -22.79 -3.64
N LYS A 68 -7.94 -21.64 -3.95
CA LYS A 68 -7.59 -20.35 -3.33
C LYS A 68 -7.88 -20.38 -1.83
N ALA A 69 -9.05 -20.86 -1.42
CA ALA A 69 -9.42 -20.99 0.00
C ALA A 69 -8.47 -21.93 0.75
N GLU A 70 -8.17 -23.11 0.20
CA GLU A 70 -7.20 -24.06 0.79
C GLU A 70 -5.80 -23.46 0.91
N ARG A 71 -5.35 -22.70 -0.09
CA ARG A 71 -4.08 -21.96 -0.03
C ARG A 71 -4.10 -20.95 1.11
N HIS A 72 -5.19 -20.19 1.28
CA HIS A 72 -5.30 -19.22 2.36
C HIS A 72 -5.23 -19.90 3.73
N VAL A 73 -5.98 -20.99 3.93
CA VAL A 73 -5.93 -21.78 5.16
C VAL A 73 -4.52 -22.30 5.45
N ARG A 74 -3.82 -22.85 4.45
CA ARG A 74 -2.43 -23.33 4.61
C ARG A 74 -1.47 -22.21 4.97
N ASN A 75 -1.59 -21.05 4.32
CA ASN A 75 -0.73 -19.90 4.62
C ASN A 75 -0.92 -19.44 6.07
N PHE A 76 -2.17 -19.32 6.55
CA PHE A 76 -2.43 -18.97 7.95
C PHE A 76 -1.92 -20.03 8.93
N ALA A 77 -2.11 -21.31 8.63
CA ALA A 77 -1.59 -22.39 9.47
C ALA A 77 -0.05 -22.32 9.57
N PHE A 78 0.63 -22.06 8.45
CA PHE A 78 2.08 -21.86 8.42
C PHE A 78 2.50 -20.65 9.25
N THR A 79 1.86 -19.49 9.09
CA THR A 79 2.17 -18.28 9.87
C THR A 79 1.90 -18.48 11.36
N ALA A 80 0.80 -19.15 11.73
CA ALA A 80 0.50 -19.47 13.12
C ALA A 80 1.54 -20.42 13.74
N ALA A 81 2.04 -21.41 12.99
CA ALA A 81 3.11 -22.28 13.44
C ALA A 81 4.41 -21.51 13.68
N GLN A 82 4.81 -20.62 12.76
CA GLN A 82 5.98 -19.74 12.95
C GLN A 82 5.85 -18.88 14.21
N PHE A 83 4.64 -18.42 14.52
CA PHE A 83 4.36 -17.66 15.74
C PHE A 83 4.51 -18.51 17.01
N GLY A 84 3.96 -19.72 17.02
CA GLY A 84 4.12 -20.66 18.13
C GLY A 84 5.57 -21.10 18.36
N GLU A 85 6.38 -21.16 17.30
CA GLU A 85 7.81 -21.49 17.35
C GLU A 85 8.71 -20.30 17.73
N GLY A 86 8.14 -19.10 17.92
CA GLY A 86 8.91 -17.89 18.23
C GLY A 86 9.75 -17.35 17.07
N LYS A 87 9.49 -17.80 15.84
CA LYS A 87 10.18 -17.39 14.61
C LYS A 87 9.47 -16.25 13.86
N ALA A 88 8.24 -15.93 14.27
CA ALA A 88 7.45 -14.85 13.70
C ALA A 88 7.95 -13.47 14.14
N GLY A 89 8.03 -12.54 13.18
CA GLY A 89 8.26 -11.13 13.46
C GLY A 89 6.97 -10.34 13.70
N PRO A 90 7.09 -9.01 13.89
CA PRO A 90 5.95 -8.11 14.05
C PRO A 90 4.96 -8.18 12.89
N ARG A 91 5.46 -8.39 11.66
CA ARG A 91 4.66 -8.51 10.45
C ARG A 91 3.78 -9.76 10.45
N GLU A 92 4.32 -10.93 10.82
CA GLU A 92 3.54 -12.17 10.92
C GLU A 92 2.47 -12.07 12.02
N ALA A 93 2.78 -11.42 13.13
CA ALA A 93 1.79 -11.11 14.17
C ALA A 93 0.66 -10.22 13.63
N ALA A 94 0.98 -9.22 12.80
CA ALA A 94 0.00 -8.38 12.15
C ALA A 94 -0.86 -9.13 11.13
N ILE A 95 -0.30 -10.11 10.40
CA ILE A 95 -1.08 -11.00 9.50
C ILE A 95 -2.14 -11.79 10.28
N LEU A 96 -1.79 -12.32 11.46
CA LEU A 96 -2.74 -13.06 12.30
C LEU A 96 -3.83 -12.14 12.87
N ARG A 97 -3.50 -10.89 13.24
CA ARG A 97 -4.52 -9.88 13.58
C ARG A 97 -5.43 -9.58 12.39
N GLY A 98 -4.86 -9.44 11.19
CA GLY A 98 -5.62 -9.24 9.96
C GLY A 98 -6.60 -10.37 9.66
N ARG A 99 -6.23 -11.63 9.96
CA ARG A 99 -7.13 -12.79 9.88
C ARG A 99 -8.34 -12.64 10.79
N ASP A 100 -8.13 -12.22 12.03
CA ASP A 100 -9.23 -12.09 13.00
C ASP A 100 -10.23 -10.99 12.58
N LEU A 101 -9.79 -10.03 11.76
CA LEU A 101 -10.61 -8.94 11.22
C LEU A 101 -11.28 -9.26 9.86
N HIS A 102 -10.57 -9.98 8.98
CA HIS A 102 -10.98 -10.22 7.59
C HIS A 102 -11.30 -11.70 7.29
N GLY A 103 -11.31 -12.54 8.32
CA GLY A 103 -11.48 -13.99 8.19
C GLY A 103 -10.31 -14.66 7.47
N TYR A 104 -10.60 -15.77 6.78
CA TYR A 104 -9.60 -16.53 6.02
C TYR A 104 -9.27 -15.93 4.64
N ASP A 105 -9.48 -14.61 4.45
CA ASP A 105 -8.94 -13.92 3.29
C ASP A 105 -7.48 -13.52 3.53
N TRP A 106 -6.58 -14.38 3.07
CA TRP A 106 -5.13 -14.16 3.15
C TRP A 106 -4.70 -12.85 2.48
N ASP A 107 -5.29 -12.51 1.33
CA ASP A 107 -4.87 -11.34 0.57
C ASP A 107 -5.20 -10.05 1.36
N LEU A 108 -6.40 -9.98 1.97
CA LEU A 108 -6.78 -8.86 2.83
C LEU A 108 -5.97 -8.80 4.13
N ALA A 109 -5.70 -9.94 4.77
CA ALA A 109 -4.87 -9.99 5.98
C ALA A 109 -3.43 -9.54 5.72
N VAL A 110 -2.85 -9.90 4.57
CA VAL A 110 -1.53 -9.41 4.15
C VAL A 110 -1.58 -7.91 3.89
N ARG A 111 -2.63 -7.38 3.25
CA ARG A 111 -2.77 -5.94 3.01
C ARG A 111 -2.89 -5.14 4.31
N TYR A 112 -3.68 -5.63 5.26
CA TYR A 112 -3.73 -5.11 6.62
C TYR A 112 -2.34 -5.10 7.27
N ALA A 113 -1.62 -6.23 7.23
CA ALA A 113 -0.29 -6.33 7.83
C ALA A 113 0.73 -5.40 7.18
N SER A 114 0.65 -5.18 5.86
CA SER A 114 1.49 -4.21 5.16
C SER A 114 1.24 -2.77 5.65
N GLY A 115 -0.01 -2.38 5.86
CA GLY A 115 -0.34 -1.07 6.43
C GLY A 115 0.20 -0.92 7.85
N TRP A 116 -0.04 -1.94 8.69
CA TRP A 116 0.45 -1.96 10.07
C TRP A 116 1.97 -1.83 10.14
N TYR A 117 2.69 -2.59 9.31
CA TYR A 117 4.15 -2.55 9.26
C TYR A 117 4.69 -1.22 8.73
N ALA A 118 4.03 -0.61 7.74
CA ALA A 118 4.42 0.71 7.24
C ALA A 118 4.30 1.78 8.33
N ALA A 119 3.24 1.72 9.14
CA ALA A 119 3.09 2.60 10.30
C ALA A 119 4.23 2.38 11.32
N ASP A 120 4.42 1.14 11.76
CA ASP A 120 5.42 0.71 12.74
C ASP A 120 6.86 1.06 12.32
N ALA A 121 7.20 0.86 11.04
CA ALA A 121 8.51 1.16 10.48
C ALA A 121 8.74 2.65 10.19
N GLY A 122 7.76 3.52 10.44
CA GLY A 122 7.88 4.95 10.16
C GLY A 122 7.86 5.31 8.67
N TRP A 123 7.29 4.46 7.83
CA TRP A 123 7.21 4.68 6.37
C TRP A 123 6.02 5.57 6.01
N ASP A 124 6.09 6.16 4.81
CA ASP A 124 4.97 6.86 4.21
C ASP A 124 3.80 5.91 3.91
N PRO A 125 2.54 6.34 4.12
CA PRO A 125 1.39 5.55 3.74
C PRO A 125 1.23 5.44 2.22
N GLU A 126 0.81 4.27 1.73
CA GLU A 126 0.52 4.06 0.31
C GLU A 126 -0.54 5.03 -0.22
N VAL A 127 -0.40 5.51 -1.45
CA VAL A 127 -1.33 6.45 -2.09
C VAL A 127 -2.44 5.70 -2.80
N HIS A 128 -3.66 6.15 -2.60
CA HIS A 128 -4.81 5.65 -3.33
C HIS A 128 -5.30 6.71 -4.30
N ARG A 129 -5.62 6.32 -5.54
CA ARG A 129 -6.31 7.21 -6.48
C ARG A 129 -7.65 7.65 -5.85
N PRO A 130 -8.03 8.93 -5.97
CA PRO A 130 -9.35 9.39 -5.53
C PRO A 130 -10.48 8.58 -6.21
N GLY A 131 -11.52 8.23 -5.45
CA GLY A 131 -12.80 7.74 -6.00
C GLY A 131 -13.04 6.24 -6.04
N ASN A 132 -12.03 5.37 -5.84
CA ASN A 132 -12.30 3.92 -5.71
C ASN A 132 -11.46 3.27 -4.61
N ARG A 133 -12.03 3.14 -3.41
CA ARG A 133 -11.43 2.37 -2.31
C ARG A 133 -11.78 0.90 -2.48
N SER A 134 -10.83 0.13 -2.99
CA SER A 134 -10.93 -1.34 -3.00
C SER A 134 -10.93 -1.90 -1.56
N ALA A 135 -11.44 -3.12 -1.36
CA ALA A 135 -11.34 -3.80 -0.07
C ALA A 135 -9.88 -3.94 0.41
N ALA A 136 -8.93 -4.09 -0.51
CA ALA A 136 -7.51 -4.13 -0.22
C ALA A 136 -6.95 -2.79 0.28
N ASN A 137 -7.48 -1.66 -0.21
CA ASN A 137 -7.10 -0.32 0.26
C ASN A 137 -7.67 -0.09 1.67
N ALA A 138 -8.94 -0.47 1.89
CA ALA A 138 -9.57 -0.37 3.19
C ALA A 138 -8.86 -1.22 4.26
N ALA A 139 -8.46 -2.45 3.92
CA ALA A 139 -7.69 -3.32 4.81
C ALA A 139 -6.32 -2.70 5.14
N TYR A 140 -5.62 -2.16 4.14
CA TYR A 140 -4.35 -1.45 4.33
C TYR A 140 -4.51 -0.23 5.25
N ASP A 141 -5.47 0.65 4.96
CA ASP A 141 -5.68 1.89 5.72
C ASP A 141 -6.04 1.58 7.17
N ARG A 142 -6.85 0.53 7.40
CA ARG A 142 -7.15 0.05 8.74
C ARG A 142 -5.90 -0.45 9.46
N GLY A 143 -5.09 -1.26 8.79
CA GLY A 143 -3.82 -1.74 9.35
C GLY A 143 -2.87 -0.62 9.69
N PHE A 144 -2.77 0.39 8.82
CA PHE A 144 -1.96 1.58 9.05
C PHE A 144 -2.40 2.36 10.28
N GLY A 145 -3.72 2.58 10.45
CA GLY A 145 -4.29 3.18 11.65
C GLY A 145 -4.03 2.37 12.92
N ASP A 146 -4.26 1.06 12.88
CA ASP A 146 -4.02 0.15 14.01
C ASP A 146 -2.52 0.00 14.35
N GLY A 147 -1.63 0.35 13.43
CA GLY A 147 -0.18 0.46 13.64
C GLY A 147 0.26 1.81 14.21
N GLY A 148 -0.67 2.74 14.47
CA GLY A 148 -0.40 4.06 15.03
C GLY A 148 -0.14 5.15 13.99
N GLY A 149 -0.32 4.86 12.70
CA GLY A 149 -0.22 5.86 11.64
C GLY A 149 -1.49 6.71 11.51
N ASN A 150 -1.32 7.98 11.20
CA ASN A 150 -2.41 8.91 10.93
C ASN A 150 -2.24 9.57 9.56
N ARG A 151 -3.11 9.20 8.61
CA ARG A 151 -3.06 9.72 7.23
C ARG A 151 -3.48 11.18 7.12
N ASP A 152 -4.25 11.67 8.08
CA ASP A 152 -4.81 13.02 8.07
C ASP A 152 -3.87 14.03 8.73
N ASP A 153 -2.74 13.59 9.29
CA ASP A 153 -1.72 14.46 9.88
C ASP A 153 -0.46 14.48 8.99
N PRO A 154 -0.13 15.63 8.37
CA PRO A 154 1.03 15.74 7.48
C PRO A 154 2.38 15.51 8.18
N PHE A 155 2.45 15.66 9.50
CA PHE A 155 3.66 15.44 10.29
C PHE A 155 3.77 14.01 10.85
N ASP A 156 2.75 13.16 10.62
CA ASP A 156 2.70 11.81 11.15
C ASP A 156 3.90 10.95 10.71
N THR A 157 4.20 10.91 9.41
CA THR A 157 5.35 10.15 8.91
C THR A 157 6.65 10.63 9.55
N ALA A 158 6.90 11.94 9.61
CA ALA A 158 8.13 12.47 10.18
C ALA A 158 8.31 12.06 11.65
N ARG A 159 7.24 12.15 12.46
CA ARG A 159 7.29 11.73 13.86
C ARG A 159 7.47 10.22 14.03
N ARG A 160 6.82 9.41 13.19
CA ARG A 160 7.00 7.96 13.22
C ARG A 160 8.39 7.53 12.74
N ALA A 161 8.93 8.16 11.69
CA ALA A 161 10.28 7.90 11.20
C ALA A 161 11.34 8.23 12.27
N LEU A 162 11.18 9.35 12.98
CA LEU A 162 12.02 9.69 14.13
C LEU A 162 11.91 8.64 15.23
N SER A 163 10.70 8.18 15.55
CA SER A 163 10.47 7.16 16.58
C SER A 163 11.03 5.79 16.20
N ALA A 164 10.90 5.39 14.93
CA ALA A 164 11.36 4.12 14.39
C ALA A 164 12.89 4.01 14.30
N THR A 165 13.57 5.15 14.15
CA THR A 165 15.05 5.24 14.15
C THR A 165 15.64 5.38 15.54
N GLY A 166 14.82 5.67 16.56
CA GLY A 166 15.24 5.68 17.94
C GLY A 166 15.81 4.33 18.35
N VAL A 167 17.00 4.33 18.97
CA VAL A 167 17.55 3.12 19.62
C VAL A 167 16.48 2.64 20.60
N PRO A 168 16.03 1.36 20.53
CA PRO A 168 15.07 0.86 21.48
C PRO A 168 15.66 1.02 22.87
N GLY A 169 15.10 1.94 23.64
CA GLY A 169 15.44 2.07 25.06
C GLY A 169 15.22 0.72 25.73
N PRO A 170 16.01 0.38 26.77
CA PRO A 170 15.90 -0.91 27.44
C PRO A 170 14.44 -1.18 27.77
N ARG A 171 13.95 -2.33 27.29
CA ARG A 171 12.56 -2.79 27.42
C ARG A 171 12.14 -2.64 28.89
N ARG A 172 11.32 -1.63 29.17
CA ARG A 172 10.90 -1.31 30.54
C ARG A 172 10.18 -2.55 31.10
N PRO A 173 10.57 -3.07 32.29
CA PRO A 173 9.90 -4.22 32.89
C PRO A 173 8.40 -3.91 33.05
N PRO A 174 7.53 -4.94 33.09
CA PRO A 174 6.09 -4.74 33.21
C PRO A 174 5.79 -3.76 34.35
N ALA A 175 5.21 -2.62 34.00
CA ALA A 175 4.99 -1.54 34.93
C ALA A 175 4.05 -2.01 36.05
N PRO A 176 4.36 -1.75 37.33
CA PRO A 176 3.36 -1.90 38.38
C PRO A 176 2.14 -1.06 38.04
N ALA A 177 0.94 -1.49 38.45
CA ALA A 177 -0.35 -0.89 38.11
C ALA A 177 -0.48 0.62 38.47
N ARG A 178 0.50 1.20 39.16
CA ARG A 178 0.73 2.64 39.25
C ARG A 178 2.22 2.97 39.07
N PRO A 179 2.60 3.85 38.12
CA PRO A 179 3.95 4.38 38.04
C PRO A 179 4.28 5.18 39.30
N ARG A 180 5.56 5.18 39.71
CA ARG A 180 6.00 5.98 40.86
C ARG A 180 5.80 7.46 40.53
N PRO A 181 5.56 8.35 41.51
CA PRO A 181 5.44 9.78 41.26
C PRO A 181 6.61 10.41 40.48
N SER A 182 7.81 9.84 40.60
CA SER A 182 9.01 10.24 39.83
C SER A 182 8.99 9.83 38.36
N ASP A 183 8.14 8.87 37.99
CA ASP A 183 7.94 8.39 36.61
C ASP A 183 6.72 9.05 35.94
N TRP A 184 6.09 10.03 36.61
CA TRP A 184 5.00 10.79 36.00
C TRP A 184 5.56 11.69 34.91
N PRO A 185 4.92 11.74 33.73
CA PRO A 185 5.34 12.65 32.68
C PRO A 185 5.25 14.08 33.20
N GLN A 186 6.39 14.77 33.18
CA GLN A 186 6.45 16.19 33.49
C GLN A 186 5.84 16.99 32.33
N PRO A 187 5.35 18.22 32.57
CA PRO A 187 4.84 19.09 31.51
C PRO A 187 5.83 19.33 30.36
N THR A 188 7.12 19.12 30.62
CA THR A 188 8.22 19.24 29.65
C THR A 188 8.57 17.93 28.93
N ASP A 189 8.04 16.79 29.35
CA ASP A 189 8.38 15.47 28.78
C ASP A 189 7.62 15.20 27.46
N ALA A 190 6.49 15.88 27.26
CA ALA A 190 5.82 15.92 25.96
C ALA A 190 6.37 17.10 25.14
N ALA A 191 6.74 16.85 23.88
CA ALA A 191 7.04 17.93 22.96
C ALA A 191 5.87 18.91 22.93
N LEU A 192 6.14 20.19 23.22
CA LEU A 192 5.12 21.24 23.16
C LEU A 192 4.52 21.22 21.75
N PRO A 193 3.18 21.34 21.59
CA PRO A 193 2.58 21.48 20.27
C PRO A 193 3.23 22.67 19.56
N VAL A 194 4.03 22.39 18.53
CA VAL A 194 4.70 23.45 17.76
C VAL A 194 3.62 24.31 17.14
N ARG A 195 3.67 25.62 17.39
CA ARG A 195 2.73 26.59 16.79
C ARG A 195 2.88 26.53 15.27
N TRP A 196 1.77 26.58 14.52
CA TRP A 196 1.81 26.53 13.05
C TRP A 196 2.75 27.59 12.44
N ALA A 197 2.81 28.79 13.04
CA ALA A 197 3.74 29.87 12.67
C ALA A 197 5.24 29.52 12.70
N ARG A 198 5.63 28.44 13.40
CA ARG A 198 7.02 27.96 13.52
C ARG A 198 7.24 26.65 12.76
N ARG A 199 6.36 26.32 11.80
CA ARG A 199 6.47 25.14 10.95
C ARG A 199 6.83 25.53 9.52
N LEU A 200 7.78 24.80 8.95
CA LEU A 200 8.16 24.87 7.54
C LEU A 200 7.81 23.55 6.85
N LEU A 201 7.09 23.63 5.75
CA LEU A 201 6.78 22.49 4.89
C LEU A 201 7.37 22.74 3.50
N ILE A 202 8.15 21.79 2.98
CA ILE A 202 8.70 21.83 1.62
C ILE A 202 8.20 20.62 0.86
N PHE A 203 7.41 20.86 -0.19
CA PHE A 203 6.79 19.79 -0.99
C PHE A 203 7.33 19.74 -2.41
N GLY A 204 7.44 18.53 -2.98
CA GLY A 204 7.52 18.39 -4.43
C GLY A 204 6.15 18.57 -5.09
N ALA A 205 6.14 18.95 -6.36
CA ALA A 205 4.91 19.05 -7.16
C ALA A 205 4.02 17.78 -7.10
N PRO A 206 4.55 16.54 -7.13
CA PRO A 206 3.75 15.32 -6.98
C PRO A 206 3.03 15.21 -5.65
N GLU A 207 3.69 15.57 -4.54
CA GLU A 207 3.20 15.44 -3.17
C GLU A 207 2.01 16.39 -2.88
N ILE A 208 1.86 17.46 -3.66
CA ILE A 208 0.69 18.35 -3.61
C ILE A 208 -0.39 17.99 -4.63
N GLY A 209 -0.22 16.92 -5.40
CA GLY A 209 -1.20 16.45 -6.39
C GLY A 209 -1.00 17.04 -7.80
N ILE A 210 0.09 17.77 -8.06
CA ILE A 210 0.47 18.24 -9.39
C ILE A 210 1.35 17.16 -10.04
N ALA A 211 0.70 16.09 -10.49
CA ALA A 211 1.34 15.09 -11.32
C ALA A 211 1.39 15.62 -12.76
N GLY A 212 2.59 15.97 -13.25
CA GLY A 212 2.73 16.25 -14.67
C GLY A 212 2.23 15.08 -15.52
N ASP A 213 1.54 15.37 -16.64
CA ASP A 213 0.94 14.41 -17.59
C ASP A 213 1.88 13.31 -18.15
N ARG A 214 3.16 13.30 -17.75
CA ARG A 214 4.20 12.37 -18.21
C ARG A 214 4.61 11.29 -17.21
N ALA A 215 4.02 11.23 -16.01
CA ALA A 215 4.33 10.16 -15.05
C ALA A 215 3.72 8.82 -15.52
N LYS A 216 4.44 8.09 -16.39
CA LYS A 216 4.14 6.69 -16.75
C LYS A 216 4.29 5.73 -15.55
N THR A 217 4.94 6.19 -14.49
CA THR A 217 5.08 5.51 -13.21
C THR A 217 4.05 6.08 -12.24
N PRO A 218 3.23 5.24 -11.58
CA PRO A 218 2.31 5.72 -10.55
C PRO A 218 3.11 6.39 -9.44
N ILE A 219 2.79 7.65 -9.17
CA ILE A 219 3.37 8.41 -8.07
C ILE A 219 2.85 7.79 -6.77
N SER A 220 3.80 7.34 -5.94
CA SER A 220 3.56 6.63 -4.68
C SER A 220 3.69 7.54 -3.44
N SER A 221 3.55 8.87 -3.59
CA SER A 221 3.53 9.82 -2.48
C SER A 221 2.13 10.38 -2.16
N ALA A 222 1.77 10.39 -0.87
CA ALA A 222 0.47 10.83 -0.39
C ALA A 222 0.19 12.26 -0.88
N VAL A 223 -1.05 12.57 -1.25
CA VAL A 223 -1.42 13.96 -1.54
C VAL A 223 -1.49 14.67 -0.18
N LEU A 224 -0.42 15.36 0.18
CA LEU A 224 -0.25 16.02 1.48
C LEU A 224 -1.05 17.32 1.56
N LEU A 225 -1.33 17.95 0.42
CA LEU A 225 -2.02 19.24 0.37
C LEU A 225 -3.46 19.19 0.94
N PRO A 226 -4.34 18.23 0.57
CA PRO A 226 -5.66 18.09 1.20
C PRO A 226 -5.61 17.87 2.72
N ALA A 227 -4.65 17.07 3.20
CA ALA A 227 -4.47 16.83 4.63
C ALA A 227 -4.02 18.10 5.36
N LEU A 228 -3.11 18.88 4.76
CA LEU A 228 -2.68 20.16 5.27
C LEU A 228 -3.84 21.16 5.36
N VAL A 229 -4.61 21.32 4.28
CA VAL A 229 -5.75 22.26 4.22
C VAL A 229 -6.84 21.89 5.23
N ALA A 230 -7.01 20.59 5.52
CA ALA A 230 -7.96 20.12 6.53
C ALA A 230 -7.52 20.45 7.98
N ALA A 231 -6.24 20.76 8.21
CA ALA A 231 -5.72 21.04 9.54
C ALA A 231 -5.98 22.51 9.95
N ALA A 232 -6.55 22.70 11.14
CA ALA A 232 -6.84 24.03 11.68
C ALA A 232 -5.54 24.79 11.98
N GLY A 233 -5.42 26.02 11.44
CA GLY A 233 -4.24 26.88 11.62
C GLY A 233 -3.13 26.68 10.58
N HIS A 234 -3.32 25.81 9.57
CA HIS A 234 -2.30 25.55 8.55
C HIS A 234 -1.84 26.81 7.78
N GLU A 235 -2.72 27.82 7.67
CA GLU A 235 -2.46 29.12 7.04
C GLU A 235 -1.23 29.86 7.64
N ASP A 236 -0.91 29.59 8.91
CA ASP A 236 0.22 30.23 9.58
C ASP A 236 1.57 29.57 9.25
N ALA A 237 1.58 28.35 8.69
CA ALA A 237 2.82 27.68 8.30
C ALA A 237 3.41 28.23 7.00
N LEU A 238 4.74 28.25 6.94
CA LEU A 238 5.42 28.50 5.67
C LEU A 238 5.43 27.21 4.85
N VAL A 239 4.74 27.23 3.71
CA VAL A 239 4.74 26.13 2.75
C VAL A 239 5.45 26.56 1.47
N ILE A 240 6.49 25.83 1.10
CA ILE A 240 7.28 26.04 -0.12
C ILE A 240 7.08 24.82 -1.03
N VAL A 241 6.84 25.06 -2.31
CA VAL A 241 6.74 24.03 -3.34
C VAL A 241 7.96 24.08 -4.24
N ILE A 242 8.55 22.92 -4.51
CA ILE A 242 9.65 22.74 -5.45
C ILE A 242 9.06 22.39 -6.81
N SER A 243 9.35 23.22 -7.81
CA SER A 243 8.88 23.06 -9.18
C SER A 243 9.99 23.39 -10.20
N GLY A 244 9.68 23.25 -11.50
CA GLY A 244 10.53 23.70 -12.60
C GLY A 244 10.88 25.19 -12.55
N ASP A 245 10.03 26.00 -11.93
CA ASP A 245 10.21 27.44 -11.77
C ASP A 245 10.98 27.81 -10.48
N GLY A 246 11.29 26.80 -9.64
CA GLY A 246 12.10 26.93 -8.43
C GLY A 246 11.34 26.76 -7.13
N PHE A 247 11.79 27.46 -6.09
CA PHE A 247 11.17 27.47 -4.75
C PHE A 247 10.08 28.53 -4.70
N ILE A 248 8.82 28.09 -4.55
CA ILE A 248 7.65 28.97 -4.69
C ILE A 248 6.75 28.80 -3.46
N PRO A 249 6.30 29.89 -2.82
CA PRO A 249 5.29 29.80 -1.76
C PRO A 249 4.01 29.11 -2.24
N LEU A 250 3.36 28.32 -1.40
CA LEU A 250 2.14 27.59 -1.77
C LEU A 250 1.04 28.46 -2.40
N PRO A 251 0.73 29.68 -1.91
CA PRO A 251 -0.30 30.52 -2.53
C PRO A 251 -0.01 30.82 -4.01
N ASP A 252 1.25 31.09 -4.35
CA ASP A 252 1.68 31.39 -5.72
C ASP A 252 1.74 30.11 -6.56
N ALA A 253 2.12 28.99 -5.95
CA ALA A 253 2.08 27.67 -6.57
C ALA A 253 0.66 27.23 -6.98
N MET A 254 -0.38 27.73 -6.30
CA MET A 254 -1.77 27.46 -6.67
C MET A 254 -2.23 28.19 -7.94
N ALA A 255 -1.50 29.23 -8.38
CA ALA A 255 -1.78 29.91 -9.65
C ALA A 255 -1.27 29.14 -10.88
N GLY A 256 -0.38 28.16 -10.68
CA GLY A 256 0.16 27.30 -11.73
C GLY A 256 1.65 27.00 -11.49
N LEU A 257 2.08 25.79 -11.86
CA LEU A 257 3.45 25.33 -11.70
C LEU A 257 3.94 24.56 -12.91
N THR A 258 5.19 24.81 -13.31
CA THR A 258 5.89 23.95 -14.26
C THR A 258 6.40 22.70 -13.55
N PRO A 259 6.05 21.47 -13.99
CA PRO A 259 6.58 20.26 -13.37
C PRO A 259 8.10 20.16 -13.51
N LEU A 260 8.80 19.76 -12.45
CA LEU A 260 10.24 19.52 -12.50
C LEU A 260 10.51 18.26 -13.35
N SER A 261 11.40 18.38 -14.34
CA SER A 261 11.82 17.23 -15.15
C SER A 261 13.00 16.48 -14.51
N ALA A 262 13.16 15.20 -14.85
CA ALA A 262 14.27 14.38 -14.36
C ALA A 262 15.63 15.02 -14.70
N GLY A 263 16.45 15.27 -13.66
CA GLY A 263 17.75 15.91 -13.80
C GLY A 263 17.74 17.45 -13.80
N ALA A 264 16.56 18.09 -13.75
CA ALA A 264 16.45 19.55 -13.61
C ALA A 264 16.77 20.02 -12.18
N PHE A 265 16.65 19.14 -11.17
CA PHE A 265 16.98 19.46 -9.79
C PHE A 265 18.45 19.87 -9.61
N ALA A 266 19.39 19.14 -10.23
CA ALA A 266 20.82 19.48 -10.14
C ALA A 266 21.12 20.89 -10.67
N LYS A 267 20.39 21.34 -11.70
CA LYS A 267 20.49 22.71 -12.22
C LYS A 267 19.88 23.72 -11.25
N LEU A 268 18.74 23.40 -10.67
CA LEU A 268 18.08 24.22 -9.65
C LEU A 268 18.95 24.41 -8.40
N ALA A 269 19.58 23.32 -7.94
CA ALA A 269 20.46 23.32 -6.77
C ALA A 269 21.77 24.09 -7.02
N ALA A 270 22.27 24.09 -8.27
CA ALA A 270 23.45 24.85 -8.67
C ALA A 270 23.15 26.34 -8.97
N ASP A 271 21.88 26.72 -9.09
CA ASP A 271 21.46 28.09 -9.39
C ASP A 271 21.56 28.98 -8.14
N THR A 272 22.49 29.93 -8.16
CA THR A 272 22.71 30.87 -7.06
C THR A 272 21.53 31.82 -6.83
N GLY A 273 20.74 32.10 -7.87
CA GLY A 273 19.50 32.88 -7.77
C GLY A 273 18.42 32.12 -7.01
N GLN A 274 18.27 30.82 -7.27
CA GLN A 274 17.33 29.97 -6.52
C GLN A 274 17.78 29.76 -5.07
N ALA A 275 19.08 29.64 -4.82
CA ALA A 275 19.62 29.60 -3.47
C ALA A 275 19.38 30.93 -2.71
N ALA A 276 19.48 32.08 -3.39
CA ALA A 276 19.15 33.38 -2.81
C ALA A 276 17.64 33.52 -2.55
N ASN A 277 16.80 33.07 -3.48
CA ASN A 277 15.35 33.06 -3.34
C ASN A 277 14.91 32.23 -2.11
N LEU A 278 15.40 30.99 -1.98
CA LEU A 278 15.10 30.16 -0.81
C LEU A 278 15.56 30.83 0.49
N ARG A 279 16.75 31.44 0.52
CA ARG A 279 17.21 32.19 1.70
C ARG A 279 16.27 33.35 2.03
N GLY A 280 15.81 34.11 1.03
CA GLY A 280 14.86 35.21 1.22
C GLY A 280 13.50 34.73 1.76
N LEU A 281 13.02 33.57 1.32
CA LEU A 281 11.79 32.97 1.85
C LEU A 281 11.91 32.57 3.34
N LEU A 282 13.11 32.18 3.76
CA LEU A 282 13.41 31.73 5.13
C LEU A 282 13.86 32.88 6.05
N GLU A 283 14.22 34.04 5.50
CA GLU A 283 14.83 35.13 6.25
C GLU A 283 13.90 35.67 7.36
N GLY A 284 14.48 35.89 8.54
CA GLY A 284 13.76 36.45 9.69
C GLY A 284 12.75 35.50 10.36
N ARG A 285 12.74 34.22 9.98
CA ARG A 285 11.82 33.21 10.55
C ARG A 285 12.58 32.20 11.41
N GLU A 286 11.93 31.77 12.49
CA GLU A 286 12.39 30.66 13.32
C GLU A 286 11.44 29.47 13.15
N PHE A 287 12.01 28.29 12.93
CA PHE A 287 11.25 27.05 12.76
C PHE A 287 11.63 26.05 13.83
N ASP A 288 10.63 25.47 14.49
CA ASP A 288 10.83 24.36 15.45
C ASP A 288 10.55 23.01 14.80
N ASP A 289 9.80 22.98 13.68
CA ASP A 289 9.46 21.77 12.95
C ASP A 289 9.60 22.01 11.43
N ILE A 290 10.34 21.13 10.76
CA ILE A 290 10.64 21.21 9.33
C ILE A 290 10.30 19.88 8.69
N LEU A 291 9.30 19.89 7.81
CA LEU A 291 8.92 18.76 6.97
C LEU A 291 9.42 18.98 5.55
N VAL A 292 10.24 18.07 5.04
CA VAL A 292 10.63 18.05 3.62
C VAL A 292 10.09 16.76 3.01
N ALA A 293 9.09 16.89 2.16
CA ALA A 293 8.50 15.78 1.40
C ALA A 293 8.59 16.08 -0.09
N ALA A 294 9.74 15.74 -0.67
CA ALA A 294 10.00 15.78 -2.09
C ALA A 294 10.70 14.46 -2.45
N GLN A 295 10.02 13.56 -3.16
CA GLN A 295 10.57 12.23 -3.48
C GLN A 295 10.70 12.02 -4.99
N GLY A 296 11.66 11.18 -5.41
CA GLY A 296 11.87 10.83 -6.81
C GLY A 296 12.81 11.82 -7.53
N PRO A 297 12.59 12.19 -8.81
CA PRO A 297 13.51 13.03 -9.61
C PRO A 297 13.71 14.48 -9.10
N TYR A 298 13.16 14.79 -7.91
CA TYR A 298 13.19 16.05 -7.21
C TYR A 298 14.26 16.08 -6.09
N LEU A 299 14.96 14.95 -5.87
CA LEU A 299 16.20 14.80 -5.10
C LEU A 299 17.22 14.03 -5.95
#